data_AF-A0AAU3YPA0-F1
#
_entry.id   AF-A0AAU3YPA0-F1
#
_cell.length_a   1.000
_cell.length_b   1.000
_cell.length_c   1.000
_cell.angle_alpha   90.00
_cell.angle_beta   90.00
_cell.angle_gamma   90.00
#
_symmetry.space_group_name_H-M   'P 1'
#
loop_
_entity.id
_entity.type
_entity.pdbx_description
1 polymer ?
#
loop_
_entity_poly.entity_id
_entity_poly.type
_entity_poly.pdbx_seq_one_letter_code
_entity_poly.pdbx_strand_id
1 'polypeptide(L)'
;MTEHPTSRIKGTAARSKGPTSRPSSPPTPGIESEAPSGPGSALLYNALGPFGYRRLSQHRRHQHTVRGALADLICTTAQEADHLHAQLRRHAAHARDRYTNALAAPGGYIEDAEITAIQQHPGHAATLYAARLGQQLRQLERVLDAYRTIETATGT
;
A
#
# COMPACT_ATOMS: atom_id res chain seq x y z
N MET A 1 56.23 -42.68 21.03
CA MET A 1 56.17 -41.82 22.23
C MET A 1 56.26 -40.39 21.70
N THR A 2 55.26 -39.51 21.73
CA THR A 2 54.12 -39.39 22.65
C THR A 2 53.03 -38.50 22.00
N GLU A 3 51.86 -39.09 21.84
CA GLU A 3 50.46 -38.60 21.98
C GLU A 3 49.94 -37.31 21.32
N HIS A 4 48.89 -37.53 20.50
CA HIS A 4 47.83 -36.59 20.16
C HIS A 4 46.95 -36.28 21.39
N PRO A 5 46.59 -35.01 21.64
CA PRO A 5 45.48 -34.70 22.53
C PRO A 5 44.19 -34.49 21.74
N THR A 6 43.36 -35.54 21.67
CA THR A 6 41.90 -35.38 21.53
C THR A 6 41.33 -34.95 22.88
N SER A 7 40.68 -33.79 22.95
CA SER A 7 39.88 -33.43 24.13
C SER A 7 38.51 -32.89 23.76
N ARG A 8 37.56 -33.31 24.59
CA ARG A 8 36.13 -33.45 24.41
C ARG A 8 35.42 -32.39 25.25
N ILE A 9 34.52 -31.64 24.59
CA ILE A 9 33.27 -31.04 25.08
C ILE A 9 33.14 -30.77 26.60
N LYS A 10 33.05 -29.49 26.99
CA LYS A 10 32.06 -29.01 27.99
C LYS A 10 32.01 -27.48 28.01
N GLY A 11 30.90 -26.91 27.56
CA GLY A 11 30.59 -25.49 27.64
C GLY A 11 29.08 -25.30 27.63
N THR A 12 28.46 -25.54 28.78
CA THR A 12 27.06 -25.26 29.08
C THR A 12 26.87 -23.76 29.34
N ALA A 13 26.03 -23.08 28.56
CA ALA A 13 25.44 -21.80 28.96
C ALA A 13 24.09 -21.54 28.26
N ALA A 14 23.04 -21.58 29.10
CA ALA A 14 21.83 -20.77 29.09
C ALA A 14 21.02 -20.56 27.78
N ARG A 15 19.95 -21.35 27.70
CA ARG A 15 18.62 -20.99 27.17
C ARG A 15 18.16 -19.62 27.68
N SER A 16 17.70 -18.71 26.81
CA SER A 16 16.40 -18.01 26.95
C SER A 16 16.15 -16.95 25.85
N LYS A 17 15.17 -17.23 24.99
CA LYS A 17 14.20 -16.31 24.36
C LYS A 17 14.70 -15.16 23.48
N GLY A 18 14.88 -15.43 22.18
CA GLY A 18 14.63 -14.45 21.11
C GLY A 18 13.26 -14.75 20.47
N PRO A 19 12.39 -13.75 20.24
CA PRO A 19 11.05 -14.01 19.74
C PRO A 19 11.11 -14.51 18.31
N THR A 20 10.55 -15.70 18.09
CA THR A 20 10.20 -16.26 16.80
C THR A 20 9.22 -15.29 16.13
N SER A 21 9.69 -14.50 15.16
CA SER A 21 8.83 -13.71 14.29
C SER A 21 8.01 -14.66 13.43
N ARG A 22 6.80 -14.94 13.92
CA ARG A 22 5.71 -15.60 13.21
C ARG A 22 5.54 -14.94 11.83
N PRO A 23 5.31 -15.68 10.74
CA PRO A 23 4.91 -15.06 9.48
C PRO A 23 3.62 -14.27 9.76
N SER A 24 3.69 -12.95 9.56
CA SER A 24 2.56 -12.06 9.76
C SER A 24 1.39 -12.54 8.92
N SER A 25 0.31 -12.92 9.62
CA SER A 25 -1.01 -13.12 9.04
C SER A 25 -1.41 -11.93 8.15
N PRO A 26 -2.29 -12.12 7.15
CA PRO A 26 -2.80 -11.02 6.33
C PRO A 26 -3.36 -9.92 7.24
N PRO A 27 -3.23 -8.63 6.87
CA PRO A 27 -3.66 -7.54 7.72
C PRO A 27 -5.15 -7.69 7.99
N THR A 28 -5.49 -7.95 9.25
CA THR A 28 -6.86 -7.85 9.76
C THR A 28 -7.31 -6.41 9.50
N PRO A 29 -8.39 -6.16 8.73
CA PRO A 29 -8.76 -4.80 8.40
C PRO A 29 -9.55 -4.22 9.58
N GLY A 30 -8.82 -3.87 10.64
CA GLY A 30 -9.32 -3.44 11.94
C GLY A 30 -9.12 -1.96 12.19
N ILE A 31 -10.23 -1.22 12.05
CA ILE A 31 -10.64 0.02 12.72
C ILE A 31 -9.60 0.71 13.62
N GLU A 32 -8.72 1.52 13.03
CA GLU A 32 -8.14 2.66 13.71
C GLU A 32 -8.19 3.83 12.73
N SER A 33 -8.57 5.00 13.26
CA SER A 33 -8.77 6.23 12.48
C SER A 33 -7.41 6.76 12.01
N GLU A 34 -6.76 6.04 11.10
CA GLU A 34 -5.56 6.50 10.41
C GLU A 34 -5.94 7.73 9.58
N ALA A 35 -5.17 8.81 9.75
CA ALA A 35 -5.24 9.94 8.84
C ALA A 35 -5.12 9.44 7.40
N PRO A 36 -5.83 10.04 6.43
CA PRO A 36 -5.82 9.57 5.05
C PRO A 36 -4.39 9.46 4.53
N SER A 37 -3.95 8.23 4.28
CA SER A 37 -2.56 7.90 3.94
C SER A 37 -2.29 7.93 2.43
N GLY A 38 -3.35 8.02 1.63
CA GLY A 38 -3.30 8.07 0.18
C GLY A 38 -4.52 8.76 -0.44
N PRO A 39 -4.52 8.93 -1.77
CA PRO A 39 -5.55 9.69 -2.50
C PRO A 39 -6.95 9.08 -2.42
N GLY A 40 -7.10 7.76 -2.35
CA GLY A 40 -8.37 7.08 -2.18
C GLY A 40 -8.98 7.36 -0.82
N SER A 41 -8.23 7.13 0.26
CA SER A 41 -8.68 7.45 1.62
C SER A 41 -8.94 8.95 1.81
N ALA A 42 -8.12 9.82 1.21
CA ALA A 42 -8.33 11.27 1.23
C ALA A 42 -9.62 11.68 0.54
N LEU A 43 -9.95 11.08 -0.62
CA LEU A 43 -11.18 11.33 -1.35
C LEU A 43 -12.40 10.98 -0.48
N LEU A 44 -12.38 9.82 0.19
CA LEU A 44 -13.46 9.43 1.10
C LEU A 44 -13.62 10.38 2.28
N TYR A 45 -12.50 10.76 2.90
CA TYR A 45 -12.51 11.67 4.03
C TYR A 45 -13.05 13.06 3.65
N ASN A 46 -12.61 13.60 2.51
CA ASN A 46 -13.07 14.89 2.00
C ASN A 46 -14.55 14.85 1.59
N ALA A 47 -15.00 13.73 1.03
CA ALA A 47 -16.37 13.58 0.57
C ALA A 47 -17.37 13.40 1.73
N LEU A 48 -17.06 12.55 2.71
CA LEU A 48 -18.00 12.18 3.78
C LEU A 48 -17.81 13.02 5.05
N GLY A 49 -16.71 13.76 5.13
CA GLY A 49 -16.24 14.38 6.35
C GLY A 49 -15.81 13.34 7.41
N PRO A 50 -15.26 13.80 8.55
CA PRO A 50 -14.71 12.93 9.57
C PRO A 50 -15.75 11.97 10.17
N PHE A 51 -16.98 12.46 10.37
CA PHE A 51 -18.07 11.68 10.94
C PHE A 51 -18.64 10.65 9.97
N GLY A 52 -18.84 11.03 8.71
CA GLY A 52 -19.31 10.11 7.67
C GLY A 52 -18.26 9.02 7.38
N TYR A 53 -16.97 9.36 7.40
CA TYR A 53 -15.89 8.39 7.27
C TYR A 53 -15.88 7.35 8.41
N ARG A 54 -16.13 7.78 9.66
CA ARG A 54 -16.31 6.85 10.80
C ARG A 54 -17.57 5.99 10.65
N ARG A 55 -18.71 6.57 10.23
CA ARG A 55 -19.95 5.81 9.96
C ARG A 55 -19.74 4.76 8.87
N LEU A 56 -19.07 5.11 7.78
CA LEU A 56 -18.71 4.18 6.71
C LEU A 56 -17.96 2.96 7.27
N SER A 57 -16.97 3.21 8.12
CA SER A 57 -16.20 2.16 8.80
C SER A 57 -17.06 1.27 9.71
N GLN A 58 -18.10 1.83 10.35
CA GLN A 58 -19.06 1.07 11.14
C GLN A 58 -20.00 0.24 10.26
N HIS A 59 -20.51 0.79 9.16
CA HIS A 59 -21.40 0.08 8.23
C HIS A 59 -20.71 -1.13 7.60
N ARG A 60 -19.40 -1.04 7.38
CA ARG A 60 -18.58 -2.17 6.87
C ARG A 60 -18.69 -3.43 7.72
N ARG A 61 -19.02 -3.32 9.00
CA ARG A 61 -19.22 -4.47 9.90
C ARG A 61 -20.52 -5.23 9.63
N HIS A 62 -21.46 -4.63 8.89
CA HIS A 62 -22.77 -5.19 8.57
C HIS A 62 -22.88 -5.63 7.11
N GLN A 63 -21.91 -6.42 6.63
CA GLN A 63 -21.80 -6.86 5.22
C GLN A 63 -23.02 -7.63 4.68
N HIS A 64 -23.86 -8.18 5.58
CA HIS A 64 -25.13 -8.82 5.22
C HIS A 64 -26.21 -7.83 4.75
N THR A 65 -25.99 -6.53 4.91
CA THR A 65 -26.87 -5.47 4.42
C THR A 65 -26.32 -4.88 3.12
N VAL A 66 -27.21 -4.41 2.24
CA VAL A 66 -26.80 -3.67 1.02
C VAL A 66 -25.89 -2.49 1.36
N ARG A 67 -26.20 -1.77 2.45
CA ARG A 67 -25.40 -0.65 2.94
C ARG A 67 -24.01 -1.07 3.40
N GLY A 68 -23.88 -2.20 4.09
CA GLY A 68 -22.59 -2.73 4.52
C GLY A 68 -21.76 -3.28 3.37
N ALA A 69 -22.39 -3.95 2.39
CA ALA A 69 -21.73 -4.41 1.17
C ALA A 69 -21.19 -3.23 0.34
N LEU A 70 -21.96 -2.14 0.21
CA LEU A 70 -21.50 -0.92 -0.44
C LEU A 70 -20.39 -0.23 0.34
N ALA A 71 -20.49 -0.14 1.66
CA ALA A 71 -19.41 0.41 2.48
C ALA A 71 -18.10 -0.37 2.33
N ASP A 72 -18.19 -1.71 2.24
CA ASP A 72 -17.04 -2.57 2.00
C ASP A 72 -16.43 -2.36 0.62
N LEU A 73 -17.26 -2.30 -0.43
CA LEU A 73 -16.82 -1.99 -1.78
C LEU A 73 -16.13 -0.62 -1.88
N ILE A 74 -16.67 0.41 -1.21
CA ILE A 74 -16.07 1.75 -1.19
C ILE A 74 -14.71 1.72 -0.50
N CYS A 75 -14.63 1.12 0.68
CA CYS A 75 -13.37 1.03 1.42
C CYS A 75 -12.30 0.24 0.65
N THR A 76 -12.65 -0.90 0.06
CA THR A 76 -11.72 -1.74 -0.71
C THR A 76 -11.25 -1.02 -1.97
N THR A 77 -12.14 -0.32 -2.67
CA THR A 77 -11.78 0.49 -3.85
C THR A 77 -10.83 1.64 -3.49
N ALA A 78 -11.07 2.32 -2.36
CA ALA A 78 -10.18 3.37 -1.87
C ALA A 78 -8.80 2.83 -1.49
N GLN A 79 -8.74 1.68 -0.81
CA GLN A 79 -7.50 1.01 -0.47
C GLN A 79 -6.71 0.57 -1.70
N GLU A 80 -7.39 0.08 -2.74
CA GLU A 80 -6.74 -0.26 -4.01
C GLU A 80 -6.17 0.99 -4.69
N ALA A 81 -6.89 2.11 -4.70
CA ALA A 81 -6.36 3.38 -5.19
C ALA A 81 -5.12 3.83 -4.39
N ASP A 82 -5.13 3.70 -3.07
CA ASP A 82 -3.98 4.01 -2.22
C ASP A 82 -2.79 3.08 -2.50
N HIS A 83 -3.04 1.79 -2.74
CA HIS A 83 -2.03 0.82 -3.13
C HIS A 83 -1.38 1.19 -4.48
N LEU A 84 -2.20 1.45 -5.50
CA LEU A 84 -1.73 1.85 -6.84
C LEU A 84 -0.91 3.16 -6.77
N HIS A 85 -1.33 4.12 -5.94
CA HIS A 85 -0.57 5.35 -5.71
C HIS A 85 0.79 5.07 -5.05
N ALA A 86 0.84 4.18 -4.05
CA ALA A 86 2.09 3.79 -3.43
C ALA A 86 3.05 3.11 -4.43
N GLN A 87 2.55 2.23 -5.31
CA GLN A 87 3.35 1.59 -6.36
C GLN A 87 3.87 2.62 -7.37
N LEU A 88 3.01 3.54 -7.82
CA LEU A 88 3.41 4.66 -8.69
C LEU A 88 4.56 5.46 -8.08
N ARG A 89 4.45 5.85 -6.81
CA ARG A 89 5.49 6.60 -6.10
C ARG A 89 6.80 5.83 -6.02
N ARG A 90 6.76 4.53 -5.74
CA ARG A 90 7.96 3.68 -5.69
C ARG A 90 8.63 3.62 -7.06
N HIS A 91 7.89 3.36 -8.13
CA HIS A 91 8.47 3.30 -9.47
C HIS A 91 9.01 4.65 -9.95
N ALA A 92 8.30 5.75 -9.65
CA ALA A 92 8.79 7.10 -9.94
C ALA A 92 10.07 7.43 -9.17
N ALA A 93 10.15 7.07 -7.88
CA ALA A 93 11.36 7.24 -7.08
C ALA A 93 12.52 6.42 -7.63
N HIS A 94 12.30 5.14 -7.97
CA HIS A 94 13.32 4.30 -8.59
C HIS A 94 13.81 4.85 -9.94
N ALA A 95 12.93 5.35 -10.79
CA ALA A 95 13.31 5.99 -12.04
C ALA A 95 14.17 7.24 -11.78
N ARG A 96 13.72 8.11 -10.86
CA ARG A 96 14.46 9.31 -10.46
C ARG A 96 15.85 8.96 -9.94
N ASP A 97 15.97 8.01 -9.03
CA ASP A 97 17.25 7.64 -8.42
C ASP A 97 18.21 7.05 -9.48
N ARG A 98 17.69 6.30 -10.47
CA ARG A 98 18.52 5.86 -11.62
C ARG A 98 18.98 7.02 -12.48
N TYR A 99 18.11 7.98 -12.79
CA TYR A 99 18.54 9.20 -13.50
C TYR A 99 19.58 9.98 -12.71
N THR A 100 19.40 10.12 -11.39
CA THR A 100 20.36 10.81 -10.52
C THR A 100 21.72 10.09 -10.50
N ASN A 101 21.72 8.76 -10.41
CA ASN A 101 22.95 7.97 -10.44
C ASN A 101 23.67 8.06 -11.79
N ALA A 102 22.92 7.99 -12.89
CA ALA A 102 23.49 8.11 -14.24
C ALA A 102 24.10 9.51 -14.47
N LEU A 103 23.45 10.57 -13.99
CA LEU A 103 24.00 11.94 -14.04
C LEU A 103 25.23 12.14 -13.15
N ALA A 104 25.36 11.37 -12.07
CA ALA A 104 26.51 11.41 -11.17
C ALA A 104 27.71 10.59 -11.69
N ALA A 105 27.55 9.85 -12.80
CA ALA A 105 28.63 9.07 -13.38
C ALA A 105 29.74 9.99 -13.94
N PRO A 106 31.02 9.58 -13.87
CA PRO A 106 32.13 10.36 -14.42
C PRO A 106 31.91 10.61 -15.91
N GLY A 107 31.77 11.89 -16.29
CA GLY A 107 31.45 12.30 -17.67
C GLY A 107 30.09 12.98 -17.82
N GLY A 108 29.19 12.86 -16.83
CA GLY A 108 27.93 13.64 -16.75
C GLY A 108 26.94 13.42 -17.90
N TYR A 109 27.15 12.38 -18.70
CA TYR A 109 26.32 12.04 -19.84
C TYR A 109 25.62 10.72 -19.59
N ILE A 110 24.30 10.69 -19.78
CA ILE A 110 23.52 9.47 -19.72
C ILE A 110 23.52 8.86 -21.12
N GLU A 111 23.97 7.62 -21.26
CA GLU A 111 23.90 6.92 -22.54
C GLU A 111 22.44 6.71 -22.96
N ASP A 112 22.14 6.87 -24.26
CA ASP A 112 20.79 6.66 -24.81
C ASP A 112 20.20 5.28 -24.47
N ALA A 113 21.06 4.25 -24.35
CA ALA A 113 20.68 2.92 -23.92
C ALA A 113 20.16 2.89 -22.47
N GLU A 114 20.78 3.65 -21.57
CA GLU A 114 20.38 3.75 -20.17
C GLU A 114 19.09 4.58 -20.01
N ILE A 115 18.94 5.67 -20.77
CA ILE A 115 17.68 6.42 -20.87
C ILE A 115 16.55 5.48 -21.34
N THR A 116 16.80 4.71 -22.40
CA THR A 116 15.82 3.77 -22.94
C THR A 116 15.44 2.70 -21.92
N ALA A 117 16.42 2.14 -21.18
CA ALA A 117 16.16 1.15 -20.14
C ALA A 117 15.33 1.71 -18.96
N ILE A 118 15.59 2.96 -18.55
CA ILE A 118 14.82 3.63 -17.50
C ILE A 118 13.39 3.95 -17.99
N GLN A 119 13.22 4.34 -19.25
CA GLN A 119 11.89 4.61 -19.81
C GLN A 119 11.06 3.34 -19.99
N GLN A 120 11.66 2.26 -20.51
CA GLN A 120 10.94 1.02 -20.83
C GLN A 120 10.50 0.24 -19.59
N HIS A 121 11.25 0.28 -18.49
CA HIS A 121 10.91 -0.51 -17.31
C HIS A 121 10.18 0.31 -16.23
N PRO A 122 10.84 1.15 -15.42
CA PRO A 122 10.15 1.89 -14.37
C PRO A 122 9.24 3.01 -14.93
N GLY A 123 9.59 3.61 -16.07
CA GLY A 123 8.74 4.61 -16.74
C GLY A 123 7.40 4.03 -17.21
N HIS A 124 7.44 2.93 -17.97
CA HIS A 124 6.23 2.24 -18.43
C HIS A 124 5.35 1.76 -17.26
N ALA A 125 5.96 1.17 -16.22
CA ALA A 125 5.24 0.74 -15.02
C ALA A 125 4.53 1.94 -14.34
N ALA A 126 5.22 3.07 -14.19
CA ALA A 126 4.62 4.28 -13.63
C ALA A 126 3.42 4.78 -14.46
N THR A 127 3.53 4.82 -15.79
CA THR A 127 2.40 5.22 -16.66
C THR A 127 1.20 4.29 -16.49
N LEU A 128 1.42 2.97 -16.42
CA LEU A 128 0.36 1.99 -16.22
C LEU A 128 -0.32 2.16 -14.86
N TYR A 129 0.44 2.33 -13.77
CA TYR A 129 -0.12 2.58 -12.44
C TYR A 129 -0.88 3.91 -12.38
N ALA A 130 -0.41 4.96 -13.04
CA ALA A 130 -1.12 6.23 -13.12
C ALA A 130 -2.47 6.11 -13.83
N ALA A 131 -2.52 5.38 -14.96
CA ALA A 131 -3.76 5.12 -15.69
C ALA A 131 -4.77 4.34 -14.84
N ARG A 132 -4.31 3.27 -14.17
CA ARG A 132 -5.15 2.45 -13.27
C ARG A 132 -5.63 3.24 -12.06
N LEU A 133 -4.77 4.06 -11.45
CA LEU A 133 -5.15 4.95 -10.35
C LEU A 133 -6.25 5.91 -10.78
N GLY A 134 -6.10 6.58 -11.93
CA GLY A 134 -7.13 7.47 -12.45
C GLY A 134 -8.46 6.77 -12.72
N GLN A 135 -8.42 5.53 -13.22
CA GLN A 135 -9.63 4.72 -13.37
C GLN A 135 -10.28 4.40 -12.03
N GLN A 136 -9.48 3.99 -11.02
CA GLN A 136 -10.02 3.64 -9.70
C GLN A 136 -10.62 4.83 -8.96
N LEU A 137 -10.01 6.01 -9.05
CA LEU A 137 -10.58 7.22 -8.45
C LEU A 137 -11.93 7.58 -9.07
N ARG A 138 -12.08 7.46 -10.41
CA ARG A 138 -13.37 7.67 -11.07
C ARG A 138 -14.43 6.62 -10.68
N GLN A 139 -14.02 5.37 -10.47
CA GLN A 139 -14.92 4.32 -9.99
C GLN A 139 -15.36 4.60 -8.55
N LEU A 140 -14.42 5.03 -7.70
CA LEU A 140 -14.69 5.41 -6.32
C LEU A 140 -15.71 6.54 -6.21
N GLU A 141 -15.57 7.60 -7.02
CA GLU A 141 -16.54 8.71 -7.09
C GLU A 141 -17.96 8.23 -7.40
N ARG A 142 -18.12 7.34 -8.39
CA ARG A 142 -19.44 6.81 -8.77
C ARG A 142 -20.10 5.99 -7.66
N VAL A 143 -19.34 5.14 -6.98
CA VAL A 143 -19.89 4.30 -5.90
C VAL A 143 -20.20 5.15 -4.66
N LEU A 144 -19.36 6.16 -4.38
CA LEU A 144 -19.58 7.12 -3.32
C LEU A 144 -20.88 7.92 -3.53
N ASP A 145 -21.16 8.35 -4.76
CA ASP A 145 -22.41 9.05 -5.09
C ASP A 145 -23.64 8.16 -4.88
N ALA A 146 -23.58 6.92 -5.34
CA ALA A 146 -24.67 5.94 -5.10
C ALA A 146 -24.91 5.70 -3.61
N TYR A 147 -23.83 5.63 -2.82
CA TYR A 147 -23.90 5.46 -1.37
C TYR A 147 -24.53 6.67 -0.68
N ARG A 148 -24.17 7.90 -1.09
CA ARG A 148 -24.80 9.13 -0.58
C ARG A 148 -26.29 9.18 -0.90
N THR A 149 -26.70 8.79 -2.11
CA THR A 149 -28.13 8.73 -2.48
C THR A 149 -28.90 7.81 -1.53
N ILE A 150 -28.33 6.65 -1.18
CA ILE A 150 -28.94 5.71 -0.24
C ILE A 150 -28.98 6.28 1.18
N GLU A 151 -27.92 6.96 1.65
CA GLU A 151 -27.93 7.63 2.96
C GLU A 151 -29.02 8.70 3.03
N THR A 152 -29.19 9.52 1.99
CA THR A 152 -30.26 10.53 1.97
C THR A 152 -31.66 9.92 1.89
N ALA A 153 -31.82 8.80 1.18
CA ALA A 153 -33.11 8.12 1.03
C ALA A 153 -33.53 7.35 2.29
N THR A 154 -32.57 6.97 3.15
CA THR A 154 -32.83 6.18 4.36
C THR A 154 -32.99 7.01 5.63
N GLY A 155 -32.98 8.35 5.54
CA GLY A 155 -33.52 9.26 6.56
C GLY A 155 -33.21 8.89 8.01
N THR A 156 -31.93 8.98 8.40
CA THR A 156 -31.52 9.09 9.81
C THR A 156 -30.62 10.29 9.98
#